data_AF-A0A7R9MTD5-F1
#
_entry.id   AF-A0A7R9MTD5-F1
#
_cell.length_a   1.000
_cell.length_b   1.000
_cell.length_c   1.000
_cell.angle_alpha   90.00
_cell.angle_beta   90.00
_cell.angle_gamma   90.00
#
_symmetry.space_group_name_H-M   'P 1'
#
loop_
_entity.id
_entity.type
_entity.pdbx_description
1 polymer ?
#
loop_
_entity_poly.entity_id
_entity_poly.type
_entity_poly.pdbx_seq_one_letter_code
_entity_poly.pdbx_strand_id
1 'polypeptide(L)'
;MTKDRLAALKAAQADDDDVAVGVDERGGYMEEFFQEVEQIRENIEKMQTNVEEVKKIHSAILSAPQTDDKVKQQLEDLMADIKRTANRVRGKLKVMEQNIEQLEQTSMMSA
;
A
#
# COMPACT_ATOMS: atom_id res chain seq x y z
N MET A 1 33.78 -11.60 8.46
CA MET A 1 33.91 -10.14 8.30
C MET A 1 33.98 -9.82 6.83
N THR A 2 32.90 -9.30 6.25
CA THR A 2 32.90 -8.76 4.89
C THR A 2 33.77 -7.51 4.89
N LYS A 3 34.83 -7.51 4.07
CA LYS A 3 35.69 -6.33 3.90
C LYS A 3 34.83 -5.22 3.29
N ASP A 4 34.71 -4.09 3.98
CA ASP A 4 34.04 -2.89 3.47
C ASP A 4 34.81 -2.40 2.23
N ARG A 5 34.15 -2.42 1.07
CA ARG A 5 34.72 -1.97 -0.22
C ARG A 5 34.16 -0.62 -0.67
N LEU A 6 33.38 0.07 0.18
CA LEU A 6 32.75 1.34 -0.16
C LEU A 6 33.79 2.42 -0.49
N ALA A 7 34.90 2.45 0.25
CA ALA A 7 35.99 3.39 0.01
C ALA A 7 36.72 3.11 -1.32
N ALA A 8 36.90 1.84 -1.68
CA ALA A 8 37.53 1.45 -2.94
C ALA A 8 36.65 1.79 -4.15
N LEU A 9 35.33 1.63 -4.02
CA LEU A 9 34.35 2.03 -5.05
C LEU A 9 34.31 3.55 -5.25
N LYS A 10 34.31 4.34 -4.16
CA LYS A 10 34.37 5.81 -4.25
C LYS A 10 35.66 6.31 -4.89
N ALA A 11 36.79 5.65 -4.63
CA ALA A 11 38.07 6.03 -5.24
C ALA A 11 38.11 5.70 -6.74
N ALA A 12 37.45 4.62 -7.18
CA ALA A 12 37.38 4.25 -8.59
C ALA A 12 36.37 5.09 -9.40
N GLN A 13 35.39 5.72 -8.75
CA GLN A 13 34.41 6.61 -9.40
C GLN A 13 34.96 7.98 -9.80
N ALA A 14 36.15 8.36 -9.34
CA ALA A 14 36.72 9.69 -9.64
C ALA A 14 37.31 9.82 -11.06
N ASP A 15 37.46 8.72 -11.81
CA ASP A 15 38.15 8.67 -13.11
C ASP A 15 37.23 8.39 -14.33
N ASP A 16 35.91 8.22 -14.15
CA ASP A 16 34.98 7.93 -15.25
C ASP A 16 33.76 8.88 -15.22
N ASP A 17 34.02 10.13 -15.56
CA ASP A 17 33.05 11.21 -15.69
C ASP A 17 32.40 11.16 -17.10
N ASP A 18 31.74 10.05 -17.46
CA ASP A 18 30.73 10.05 -18.55
C ASP A 18 29.80 8.82 -18.62
N VAL A 19 29.50 8.16 -17.50
CA VAL A 19 28.31 7.28 -17.45
C VAL A 19 27.20 8.05 -16.77
N ALA A 20 26.63 9.01 -17.50
CA ALA A 20 25.28 9.47 -17.26
C ALA A 20 24.35 8.26 -17.43
N VAL A 21 24.17 7.48 -16.35
CA VAL A 21 23.03 6.58 -16.22
C VAL A 21 21.84 7.52 -16.30
N GLY A 22 21.22 7.60 -17.48
CA GLY A 22 19.98 8.31 -17.66
C GLY A 22 19.08 7.86 -16.52
N VAL A 23 18.78 8.76 -15.59
CA VAL A 23 17.69 8.59 -14.63
C VAL A 23 16.43 8.78 -15.46
N ASP A 24 16.25 7.82 -16.37
CA ASP A 24 15.31 7.77 -17.46
C ASP A 24 13.96 7.43 -16.86
N GLU A 25 13.12 8.44 -16.62
CA GLU A 25 11.65 8.44 -16.38
C GLU A 25 11.05 7.46 -15.32
N ARG A 26 11.81 6.49 -14.81
CA ARG A 26 11.43 5.41 -13.88
C ARG A 26 11.43 5.87 -12.43
N GLY A 27 12.09 6.98 -12.12
CA GLY A 27 12.10 7.56 -10.76
C GLY A 27 10.71 8.04 -10.34
N GLY A 28 9.98 8.72 -11.22
CA GLY A 28 8.63 9.20 -10.95
C GLY A 28 7.59 8.07 -10.87
N TYR A 29 7.69 7.09 -11.77
CA TYR A 29 6.79 5.91 -11.75
C TYR A 29 6.95 5.08 -10.46
N MET A 30 8.19 4.80 -10.05
CA MET A 30 8.42 4.03 -8.83
C MET A 30 7.98 4.80 -7.58
N GLU A 31 8.12 6.13 -7.56
CA GLU A 31 7.61 6.97 -6.48
C GLU A 31 6.08 6.88 -6.36
N GLU A 32 5.35 7.00 -7.47
CA GLU A 32 3.89 6.83 -7.51
C GLU A 32 3.47 5.42 -7.08
N PHE A 33 4.19 4.39 -7.54
CA PHE A 33 3.95 3.01 -7.13
C PHE A 33 4.08 2.83 -5.60
N PHE A 34 5.15 3.35 -4.99
CA PHE A 34 5.34 3.25 -3.55
C PHE A 34 4.29 4.05 -2.77
N GLN A 35 3.88 5.21 -3.26
CA GLN A 35 2.77 5.98 -2.67
C GLN A 35 1.45 5.19 -2.71
N GLU A 36 1.15 4.52 -3.82
CA GLU A 36 -0.03 3.66 -3.94
C GLU A 36 0.02 2.47 -2.98
N VAL A 37 1.18 1.82 -2.83
CA VAL A 37 1.40 0.73 -1.86
C VAL A 37 1.18 1.20 -0.42
N GLU A 38 1.77 2.33 -0.02
CA GLU A 38 1.62 2.84 1.34
C GLU A 38 0.16 3.19 1.63
N GLN A 39 -0.54 3.81 0.67
CA GLN A 39 -1.97 4.11 0.83
C GLN A 39 -2.81 2.83 0.94
N ILE A 40 -2.48 1.75 0.22
CA ILE A 40 -3.15 0.45 0.38
C ILE A 40 -2.93 -0.08 1.80
N ARG A 41 -1.70 -0.02 2.30
CA ARG A 41 -1.33 -0.47 3.64
C ARG A 41 -2.08 0.29 4.72
N GLU A 42 -2.11 1.62 4.66
CA GLU A 42 -2.87 2.46 5.60
C GLU A 42 -4.37 2.11 5.62
N ASN A 43 -4.96 1.86 4.44
CA ASN A 43 -6.36 1.45 4.33
C ASN A 43 -6.61 0.08 4.98
N ILE A 44 -5.67 -0.86 4.87
CA ILE A 44 -5.76 -2.17 5.52
C ILE A 44 -5.65 -2.02 7.04
N GLU A 45 -4.70 -1.22 7.53
CA GLU A 45 -4.56 -0.94 8.96
C GLU A 45 -5.84 -0.30 9.53
N LYS A 46 -6.41 0.70 8.85
CA LYS A 46 -7.69 1.31 9.23
C LYS A 46 -8.84 0.29 9.25
N MET A 47 -8.91 -0.58 8.25
CA MET A 47 -9.93 -1.63 8.19
C MET A 47 -9.80 -2.59 9.36
N GLN A 48 -8.58 -2.97 9.74
CA GLN A 48 -8.32 -3.82 10.90
C GLN A 48 -8.81 -3.15 12.19
N THR A 49 -8.50 -1.87 12.41
CA THR A 49 -9.01 -1.11 13.56
C THR A 49 -10.54 -1.08 13.59
N ASN A 50 -11.18 -0.83 12.45
CA ASN A 50 -12.65 -0.83 12.38
C ASN A 50 -13.23 -2.22 12.70
N VAL A 51 -12.60 -3.31 12.25
CA VAL A 51 -13.03 -4.69 12.57
C VAL A 51 -12.92 -4.98 14.07
N GLU A 52 -11.86 -4.51 14.73
CA GLU A 52 -11.72 -4.64 16.17
C GLU A 52 -12.80 -3.86 16.92
N GLU A 53 -13.12 -2.65 16.47
CA GLU A 53 -14.16 -1.83 17.09
C GLU A 53 -15.55 -2.42 16.90
N VAL A 54 -15.84 -2.96 15.70
CA VAL A 54 -17.05 -3.74 15.42
C VAL A 54 -17.20 -4.89 16.42
N LYS A 55 -16.14 -5.65 16.71
CA LYS A 55 -16.20 -6.74 17.70
C LYS A 55 -16.56 -6.24 19.09
N LYS A 56 -15.99 -5.12 19.54
CA LYS A 56 -16.30 -4.52 20.85
C LYS A 56 -17.75 -4.07 20.93
N ILE A 57 -18.21 -3.30 19.96
CA ILE A 57 -19.59 -2.79 19.90
C ILE A 57 -20.58 -3.94 19.82
N HIS A 58 -20.31 -4.94 18.98
CA HIS A 58 -21.17 -6.11 18.84
C HIS A 58 -21.24 -6.91 20.14
N SER A 59 -20.11 -7.09 20.85
CA SER A 59 -20.10 -7.68 22.18
C SER A 59 -20.89 -6.87 23.20
N ALA A 60 -20.77 -5.53 23.18
CA ALA A 60 -21.50 -4.65 24.08
C ALA A 60 -23.02 -4.77 23.88
N ILE A 61 -23.48 -4.74 22.63
CA ILE A 61 -24.90 -4.90 22.27
C ILE A 61 -25.46 -6.23 22.79
N LEU A 62 -24.73 -7.34 22.62
CA LEU A 62 -25.17 -8.66 23.05
C LEU A 62 -25.16 -8.83 24.59
N SER A 63 -24.29 -8.10 25.28
CA SER A 63 -24.18 -8.13 26.74
C SER A 63 -25.17 -7.21 27.45
N ALA A 64 -25.72 -6.22 26.75
CA ALA A 64 -26.62 -5.24 27.33
C ALA A 64 -28.04 -5.80 27.46
N PRO A 65 -28.74 -5.58 28.60
CA PRO A 65 -30.11 -6.05 28.79
C PRO A 65 -31.13 -5.29 27.93
N GLN A 66 -30.76 -4.12 27.38
CA GLN A 66 -31.53 -3.30 26.44
C GLN A 66 -30.56 -2.73 25.39
N THR A 67 -30.98 -2.64 24.13
CA THR A 67 -30.13 -2.09 23.06
C THR A 67 -30.27 -0.58 22.94
N ASP A 68 -29.15 0.13 22.87
CA ASP A 68 -29.10 1.56 22.53
C ASP A 68 -29.03 1.73 21.00
N ASP A 69 -30.02 2.41 20.42
CA ASP A 69 -30.10 2.64 18.96
C ASP A 69 -28.90 3.45 18.44
N LYS A 70 -28.29 4.31 19.26
CA LYS A 70 -27.07 5.03 18.90
C LYS A 70 -25.90 4.07 18.69
N VAL A 71 -25.80 3.02 19.51
CA VAL A 71 -24.74 2.01 19.43
C VAL A 71 -24.95 1.10 18.21
N LYS A 72 -26.22 0.81 17.85
CA LYS A 72 -26.54 0.13 16.59
C LYS A 72 -26.13 0.95 15.37
N GLN A 73 -26.42 2.25 15.36
CA GLN A 73 -26.02 3.12 14.26
C GLN A 73 -24.50 3.13 14.08
N GLN A 74 -23.75 3.22 15.18
CA GLN A 74 -22.28 3.16 15.15
C GLN A 74 -21.76 1.83 14.55
N LEU A 75 -22.41 0.71 14.85
CA LEU A 75 -22.07 -0.59 14.26
C LEU A 75 -22.30 -0.59 12.75
N GLU A 76 -23.44 -0.07 12.29
CA GLU A 76 -23.76 0.03 10.85
C GLU A 76 -22.79 0.92 10.10
N ASP A 77 -22.43 2.07 10.68
CA ASP A 77 -21.48 3.01 10.10
C ASP A 77 -20.09 2.37 9.94
N LEU A 78 -19.60 1.66 10.97
CA LEU A 78 -18.33 0.94 10.91
C LEU A 78 -18.34 -0.18 9.87
N MET A 79 -19.43 -0.94 9.76
CA MET A 79 -19.57 -1.98 8.73
C MET A 79 -19.56 -1.37 7.32
N ALA A 80 -20.24 -0.23 7.13
CA ALA A 80 -20.25 0.48 5.85
C ALA A 80 -18.84 0.98 5.48
N ASP A 81 -18.11 1.53 6.45
CA ASP A 81 -16.75 2.01 6.25
C ASP A 81 -15.75 0.88 5.97
N ILE A 82 -15.88 -0.27 6.63
CA ILE A 82 -15.10 -1.49 6.31
C ILE A 82 -15.36 -1.89 4.86
N LYS A 83 -16.63 -2.01 4.46
CA LYS A 83 -17.01 -2.43 3.11
C LYS A 83 -16.50 -1.46 2.05
N ARG A 84 -16.58 -0.15 2.30
CA ARG A 84 -16.08 0.88 1.39
C ARG A 84 -14.56 0.82 1.27
N THR A 85 -13.85 0.72 2.39
CA THR A 85 -12.38 0.65 2.43
C THR A 85 -11.86 -0.61 1.76
N ALA A 86 -12.48 -1.76 2.01
CA ALA A 86 -12.16 -3.03 1.36
C ALA A 86 -12.32 -2.96 -0.16
N ASN A 87 -13.40 -2.36 -0.66
CA ASN A 87 -13.61 -2.19 -2.09
C ASN A 87 -12.56 -1.25 -2.72
N ARG A 88 -12.16 -0.19 -2.01
CA ARG A 88 -11.09 0.72 -2.48
C ARG A 88 -9.74 -0.01 -2.57
N VAL A 89 -9.37 -0.77 -1.54
CA VAL A 89 -8.16 -1.60 -1.51
C VAL A 89 -8.17 -2.57 -2.69
N ARG A 90 -9.26 -3.32 -2.88
CA ARG A 90 -9.42 -4.25 -4.00
C ARG A 90 -9.27 -3.56 -5.36
N GLY A 91 -9.87 -2.38 -5.51
CA GLY A 91 -9.77 -1.59 -6.75
C GLY A 91 -8.35 -1.16 -7.06
N LYS A 92 -7.63 -0.61 -6.08
CA LYS A 92 -6.23 -0.20 -6.23
C LYS A 92 -5.31 -1.37 -6.56
N LEU A 93 -5.46 -2.50 -5.88
CA LEU A 93 -4.68 -3.71 -6.17
C LEU A 93 -4.89 -4.20 -7.61
N LYS A 94 -6.13 -4.16 -8.10
CA LYS A 94 -6.43 -4.54 -9.48
C LYS A 94 -5.79 -3.61 -10.51
N VAL A 95 -5.81 -2.30 -10.27
CA VAL A 95 -5.15 -1.33 -11.15
C VAL A 95 -3.64 -1.56 -11.15
N MET A 96 -3.05 -1.78 -9.98
CA MET A 96 -1.62 -2.06 -9.84
C MET A 96 -1.21 -3.33 -10.58
N GLU A 97 -1.99 -4.41 -10.46
CA GLU A 97 -1.79 -5.67 -11.21
C GLU A 97 -1.83 -5.43 -12.72
N GLN A 98 -2.84 -4.70 -13.22
CA GLN A 98 -2.97 -4.37 -14.64
C GLN A 98 -1.81 -3.52 -15.17
N ASN A 99 -1.33 -2.56 -14.38
CA ASN A 99 -0.18 -1.73 -14.76
C ASN A 99 1.10 -2.56 -14.86
N ILE A 100 1.32 -3.51 -13.95
CA ILE A 100 2.46 -4.43 -13.98
C ILE A 100 2.39 -5.32 -15.24
N GLU A 101 1.24 -5.92 -15.52
CA GLU A 101 1.04 -6.77 -16.71
C GLU A 101 1.33 -6.01 -18.02
N GLN A 102 0.89 -4.75 -18.13
CA GLN A 102 1.15 -3.91 -19.30
C GLN A 102 2.65 -3.59 -19.48
N LEU A 103 3.36 -3.32 -18.38
CA LEU A 103 4.80 -3.06 -18.41
C LEU A 103 5.58 -4.30 -18.85
N GLU A 104 5.21 -5.49 -18.36
CA GLU A 104 5.83 -6.74 -18.77
C GLU A 104 5.59 -7.05 -20.26
N GLN A 105 4.36 -6.84 -20.75
CA GLN A 105 4.03 -7.02 -22.18
C GLN A 105 4.81 -6.04 -23.07
N THR A 106 4.87 -4.76 -22.69
CA THR A 106 5.62 -3.74 -23.44
C THR A 106 7.12 -4.04 -23.44
N SER A 107 7.66 -4.49 -22.31
CA SER A 107 9.06 -4.92 -22.21
C SER A 107 9.37 -6.15 -23.07
N MET A 108 8.44 -7.11 -23.19
CA MET A 108 8.60 -8.27 -24.08
C MET A 108 8.49 -7.94 -25.57
N MET A 109 7.67 -6.94 -25.95
CA MET A 109 7.55 -6.51 -27.35
C MET A 109 8.73 -5.67 -27.84
N SER A 110 9.54 -5.14 -26.92
CA SER A 110 10.67 -4.26 -27.19
C SER A 110 12.03 -4.98 -27.19
N ALA A 111 12.04 -6.29 -26.91
CA ALA A 111 13.20 -7.19 -26.89
C ALA A 111 13.12 -8.21 -28.03
#